data_AF-A0A402C2M2-F1
#
_entry.id   AF-A0A402C2M2-F1
#
_cell.length_a   1.000
_cell.length_b   1.000
_cell.length_c   1.000
_cell.angle_alpha   90.00
_cell.angle_beta   90.00
_cell.angle_gamma   90.00
#
_symmetry.space_group_name_H-M   'P 1'
#
loop_
_entity.id
_entity.type
_entity.pdbx_description
1 polymer ?
#
loop_
_entity_poly.entity_id
_entity_poly.type
_entity_poly.pdbx_seq_one_letter_code
_entity_poly.pdbx_strand_id
1 'polypeptide(L)'
;MENSIRHTGTLAIADRSGKLDQIAHWRALAAEKGLSIRQLVLEVAPNSRYLAGTAGQIADRWAYWVRHRVVDGFNISPCHLQDSIDDLVDRLVPELQERGVYRTEYATETLRDHLRLPAI
;
A
#
# COMPACT_ATOMS: atom_id res chain seq x y z
N MET A 1 -27.82 -1.67 29.90
CA MET A 1 -26.42 -1.40 30.30
C MET A 1 -25.53 -2.17 29.36
N GLU A 2 -25.34 -1.63 28.16
CA GLU A 2 -24.77 -2.35 27.02
C GLU A 2 -23.30 -1.99 26.92
N ASN A 3 -22.45 -3.01 27.08
CA ASN A 3 -21.03 -2.84 27.27
C ASN A 3 -20.37 -2.51 25.93
N SER A 4 -20.16 -1.22 25.68
CA SER A 4 -19.40 -0.69 24.55
C SER A 4 -17.94 -1.18 24.65
N ILE A 5 -17.62 -2.31 24.03
CA ILE A 5 -16.24 -2.77 23.88
C ILE A 5 -15.54 -1.80 22.93
N ARG A 6 -14.84 -0.83 23.52
CA ARG A 6 -13.86 -0.02 22.82
C ARG A 6 -12.72 -0.95 22.42
N HIS A 7 -12.62 -1.29 21.14
CA HIS A 7 -11.47 -2.04 20.60
C HIS A 7 -10.22 -1.16 20.54
N THR A 8 -9.70 -0.77 21.71
CA THR A 8 -8.36 -0.21 21.86
C THR A 8 -7.36 -1.36 21.93
N GLY A 9 -6.82 -1.74 20.76
CA GLY A 9 -5.51 -2.38 20.63
C GLY A 9 -5.41 -3.84 21.07
N THR A 10 -5.38 -4.73 20.06
CA THR A 10 -5.02 -6.16 20.11
C THR A 10 -6.14 -7.12 20.53
N LEU A 11 -6.63 -7.93 19.56
CA LEU A 11 -7.51 -9.07 19.80
C LEU A 11 -6.91 -10.04 20.83
N ALA A 12 -7.73 -10.69 21.66
CA ALA A 12 -7.26 -11.76 22.53
C ALA A 12 -6.67 -12.90 21.69
N ILE A 13 -5.65 -13.62 22.19
CA ILE A 13 -4.95 -14.66 21.41
C ILE A 13 -5.92 -15.73 20.87
N ALA A 14 -6.95 -16.08 21.65
CA ALA A 14 -7.98 -17.03 21.26
C ALA A 14 -8.79 -16.57 20.04
N ASP A 15 -8.93 -15.27 19.83
CA ASP A 15 -9.70 -14.67 18.75
C ASP A 15 -8.83 -14.33 17.52
N ARG A 16 -7.52 -14.61 17.57
CA ARG A 16 -6.58 -14.40 16.46
C ARG A 16 -6.58 -15.60 15.49
N SER A 17 -7.75 -16.02 15.04
CA SER A 17 -7.90 -17.18 14.14
C SER A 17 -7.43 -16.92 12.71
N GLY A 18 -7.33 -15.65 12.29
CA GLY A 18 -7.15 -15.28 10.88
C GLY A 18 -6.00 -15.99 10.17
N LYS A 19 -4.85 -16.20 10.84
CA LYS A 19 -3.73 -16.96 10.25
C LYS A 19 -4.05 -18.45 10.08
N LEU A 20 -4.74 -19.06 11.04
CA LEU A 20 -5.11 -20.49 10.99
C LEU A 20 -6.17 -20.73 9.91
N ASP A 21 -7.17 -19.86 9.84
CA ASP A 21 -8.23 -19.93 8.82
C ASP A 21 -7.65 -19.75 7.42
N GLN A 22 -6.70 -18.80 7.26
CA GLN A 22 -5.98 -18.58 6.00
C GLN A 22 -5.14 -19.79 5.60
N ILE A 23 -4.44 -20.44 6.54
CA ILE A 23 -3.69 -21.68 6.27
C ILE A 23 -4.62 -22.81 5.85
N ALA A 24 -5.75 -22.99 6.52
CA ALA A 24 -6.74 -24.01 6.18
C ALA A 24 -7.30 -23.78 4.76
N HIS A 25 -7.64 -22.53 4.44
CA HIS A 25 -8.09 -22.12 3.11
C HIS A 25 -7.04 -22.43 2.02
N TRP A 26 -5.77 -22.05 2.24
CA TRP A 26 -4.69 -22.30 1.27
C TRP A 26 -4.43 -23.80 1.06
N ARG A 27 -4.55 -24.62 2.11
CA ARG A 27 -4.44 -26.08 2.00
C ARG A 27 -5.57 -26.67 1.17
N ALA A 28 -6.81 -26.22 1.39
CA ALA A 28 -7.97 -26.66 0.61
C ALA A 28 -7.79 -26.30 -0.88
N LEU A 29 -7.37 -25.06 -1.17
CA LEU A 29 -7.09 -24.59 -2.52
C LEU A 29 -6.00 -25.41 -3.23
N ALA A 30 -4.91 -25.71 -2.53
CA ALA A 30 -3.82 -26.51 -3.08
C ALA A 30 -4.26 -27.94 -3.40
N ALA A 31 -5.07 -28.56 -2.52
CA ALA A 31 -5.59 -29.89 -2.72
C ALA A 31 -6.59 -29.95 -3.89
N GLU A 32 -7.49 -28.97 -3.98
CA GLU A 32 -8.48 -28.87 -5.06
C GLU A 32 -7.82 -28.71 -6.44
N LYS A 33 -6.80 -27.85 -6.53
CA LYS A 33 -6.12 -27.53 -7.79
C LYS A 33 -4.88 -28.38 -8.07
N GLY A 34 -4.50 -29.30 -7.19
CA GLY A 34 -3.29 -30.12 -7.32
C GLY A 34 -2.00 -29.31 -7.38
N LEU A 35 -1.90 -28.20 -6.62
CA LEU A 35 -0.78 -27.26 -6.70
C LEU A 35 0.42 -27.73 -5.88
N SER A 36 1.62 -27.60 -6.46
CA SER A 36 2.86 -27.58 -5.68
C SER A 36 2.94 -26.34 -4.78
N ILE A 37 3.82 -26.34 -3.76
CA ILE A 37 4.04 -25.18 -2.88
C ILE A 37 4.35 -23.91 -3.69
N ARG A 38 5.18 -24.02 -4.73
CA ARG A 38 5.52 -22.87 -5.61
C ARG A 38 4.28 -22.34 -6.33
N GLN A 39 3.44 -23.22 -6.87
CA GLN A 39 2.24 -22.82 -7.59
C GLN A 39 1.19 -22.22 -6.64
N LEU A 40 1.04 -22.79 -5.44
CA LEU A 40 0.20 -22.21 -4.40
C LEU A 40 0.64 -20.79 -4.06
N VAL A 41 1.94 -20.56 -3.84
CA VAL A 41 2.48 -19.22 -3.58
C VAL A 41 2.18 -18.26 -4.72
N LEU A 42 2.33 -18.67 -5.98
CA LEU A 42 1.99 -17.83 -7.14
C LEU A 42 0.49 -17.54 -7.26
N GLU A 43 -0.35 -18.49 -6.86
CA GLU A 43 -1.81 -18.38 -6.89
C GLU A 43 -2.37 -17.45 -5.79
N VAL A 44 -1.81 -17.54 -4.58
CA VAL A 44 -2.29 -16.77 -3.40
C VAL A 44 -1.49 -15.51 -3.15
N ALA A 45 -0.34 -15.35 -3.82
CA ALA A 45 0.36 -14.09 -3.82
C ALA A 45 -0.66 -13.01 -4.20
N PRO A 46 -0.69 -11.87 -3.49
CA PRO A 46 -1.49 -10.76 -3.92
C PRO A 46 -1.16 -10.56 -5.39
N ASN A 47 -2.16 -10.62 -6.27
CA ASN A 47 -2.03 -10.17 -7.65
C ASN A 47 -1.60 -8.72 -7.54
N SER A 48 -0.30 -8.50 -7.43
CA SER A 48 0.25 -7.19 -7.29
C SER A 48 -0.10 -6.54 -8.61
N ARG A 49 -1.05 -5.63 -8.53
CA ARG A 49 -1.33 -4.70 -9.61
C ARG A 49 -0.13 -3.77 -9.64
N TYR A 50 1.02 -4.31 -10.05
CA TYR A 50 2.21 -3.54 -10.32
C TYR A 50 1.79 -2.56 -11.40
N LEU A 51 1.68 -1.29 -11.03
CA LEU A 51 1.51 -0.23 -11.99
C LEU A 51 2.86 -0.07 -12.69
N ALA A 52 3.08 -0.89 -13.72
CA ALA A 52 4.28 -0.86 -14.53
C ALA A 52 4.06 0.10 -15.71
N GLY A 53 5.02 1.00 -15.93
CA GLY A 53 4.96 2.00 -16.98
C GLY A 53 6.14 2.96 -16.88
N THR A 54 6.19 3.93 -17.79
CA THR A 54 7.13 5.05 -17.68
C THR A 54 6.77 5.98 -16.52
N ALA A 55 7.73 6.76 -16.04
CA ALA A 55 7.49 7.78 -15.01
C ALA A 55 6.33 8.71 -15.39
N GLY A 56 6.28 9.20 -16.64
CA GLY A 56 5.17 10.02 -17.14
C GLY A 56 3.81 9.32 -17.12
N GLN A 57 3.73 8.05 -17.55
CA GLN A 57 2.47 7.28 -17.51
C GLN A 57 1.95 7.10 -16.08
N ILE A 58 2.85 6.83 -15.14
CA ILE A 58 2.53 6.70 -13.72
C ILE A 58 2.10 8.07 -13.17
N ALA A 59 2.83 9.14 -13.49
CA ALA A 59 2.53 10.50 -13.06
C ALA A 59 1.16 10.97 -13.55
N ASP A 60 0.79 10.68 -14.79
CA ASP A 60 -0.54 11.01 -15.34
C ASP A 60 -1.64 10.29 -14.56
N ARG A 61 -1.45 9.00 -14.27
CA ARG A 61 -2.43 8.21 -13.50
C ARG A 61 -2.57 8.72 -12.07
N TRP A 62 -1.45 9.01 -11.40
CA TRP A 62 -1.44 9.47 -10.02
C TRP A 62 -2.00 10.89 -9.91
N ALA A 63 -1.64 11.78 -10.83
CA ALA A 63 -2.20 13.12 -10.92
C ALA A 63 -3.71 13.07 -11.11
N TYR A 64 -4.21 12.17 -11.96
CA TYR A 64 -5.65 11.94 -12.11
C TYR A 64 -6.29 11.54 -10.77
N TRP A 65 -5.74 10.55 -10.06
CA TRP A 65 -6.30 10.09 -8.79
C TRP A 65 -6.30 11.16 -7.70
N VAL A 66 -5.21 11.92 -7.56
CA VAL A 66 -5.11 13.01 -6.58
C VAL A 66 -6.10 14.13 -6.90
N ARG A 67 -6.17 14.57 -8.17
CA ARG A 67 -7.09 15.65 -8.59
C ARG A 67 -8.56 15.29 -8.39
N HIS A 68 -8.92 14.02 -8.57
CA HIS A 68 -10.27 13.51 -8.35
C HIS A 68 -10.52 13.03 -6.91
N ARG A 69 -9.57 13.28 -5.99
CA ARG A 69 -9.64 12.90 -4.57
C ARG A 69 -9.96 11.42 -4.35
N VAL A 70 -9.43 10.57 -5.23
CA VAL A 70 -9.51 9.11 -5.09
C VAL A 70 -8.59 8.64 -3.96
N VAL A 71 -7.47 9.34 -3.75
CA VAL A 71 -6.49 9.08 -2.70
C VAL A 71 -5.85 10.39 -2.23
N ASP A 72 -5.42 10.45 -0.96
CA ASP A 72 -4.63 11.56 -0.40
C ASP A 72 -3.12 11.34 -0.53
N GLY A 73 -2.70 10.09 -0.78
CA GLY A 73 -1.30 9.72 -0.91
C GLY A 73 -1.14 8.22 -1.21
N PHE A 74 0.10 7.79 -1.41
CA PHE A 74 0.43 6.41 -1.75
C PHE A 74 1.37 5.82 -0.71
N ASN A 75 1.13 4.56 -0.35
CA ASN A 75 2.12 3.73 0.31
C ASN A 75 2.92 2.98 -0.76
N ILE A 76 4.23 3.21 -0.82
CA ILE A 76 5.10 2.66 -1.86
C ILE A 76 5.88 1.51 -1.26
N SER A 77 5.68 0.31 -1.82
CA SER A 77 6.47 -0.89 -1.49
C SER A 77 7.37 -1.23 -2.68
N PRO A 78 8.65 -0.85 -2.65
CA PRO A 78 9.57 -1.12 -3.75
C PRO A 78 9.83 -2.63 -3.90
N CYS A 79 9.94 -3.08 -5.15
CA CYS A 79 10.28 -4.48 -5.44
C CYS A 79 11.78 -4.75 -5.24
N HIS A 80 12.61 -3.74 -5.49
CA HIS A 80 14.05 -3.75 -5.25
C HIS A 80 14.44 -2.42 -4.59
N LEU A 81 14.77 -2.46 -3.30
CA LEU A 81 14.85 -1.25 -2.46
C LEU A 81 15.81 -0.19 -3.00
N GLN A 82 16.96 -0.61 -3.53
CA GLN A 82 18.00 0.32 -3.99
C GLN A 82 17.53 1.07 -5.24
N ASP A 83 17.28 0.36 -6.34
CA ASP A 83 17.01 0.99 -7.64
C ASP A 83 15.61 1.64 -7.70
N SER A 84 14.63 1.08 -6.98
CA SER A 84 13.25 1.57 -7.06
C SER A 84 13.07 2.94 -6.42
N ILE A 85 13.91 3.31 -5.44
CA ILE A 85 13.85 4.62 -4.81
C ILE A 85 14.47 5.68 -5.72
N ASP A 86 15.60 5.39 -6.35
CA ASP A 86 16.25 6.29 -7.30
C ASP A 86 15.33 6.55 -8.50
N ASP A 87 14.73 5.51 -9.08
CA ASP A 87 13.73 5.66 -10.16
C ASP A 87 12.54 6.54 -9.73
N LEU A 88 12.10 6.43 -8.48
CA LEU A 88 11.00 7.24 -7.96
C LEU A 88 11.42 8.71 -7.81
N VAL A 89 12.54 8.96 -7.14
CA VAL A 89 13.00 10.31 -6.79
C VAL A 89 13.51 11.06 -8.01
N ASP A 90 14.30 10.41 -8.87
CA ASP A 90 14.96 11.09 -9.98
C ASP A 90 14.06 11.19 -11.22
N ARG A 91 13.07 10.29 -11.35
CA ARG A 91 12.23 10.22 -12.57
C ARG A 91 10.78 10.55 -12.31
N LEU A 92 10.16 9.99 -11.26
CA LEU A 92 8.73 10.18 -11.03
C LEU A 92 8.41 11.48 -10.29
N VAL A 93 9.18 11.83 -9.25
CA VAL A 93 8.93 13.04 -8.45
C VAL A 93 8.95 14.32 -9.31
N PRO A 94 9.91 14.54 -10.23
CA PRO A 94 9.90 15.72 -11.10
C PRO A 94 8.63 15.81 -11.95
N GLU A 95 8.21 14.70 -12.55
CA GLU A 95 6.98 14.63 -13.37
C GLU A 95 5.72 14.97 -12.56
N LEU A 96 5.66 14.55 -11.28
CA LEU A 96 4.56 14.88 -10.37
C LEU A 96 4.59 16.35 -9.93
N GLN A 97 5.79 16.93 -9.73
CA GLN A 97 5.97 18.34 -9.42
C GLN A 97 5.58 19.23 -10.59
N GLU A 98 5.99 18.91 -11.82
CA GLU A 98 5.59 19.61 -13.03
C GLU A 98 4.07 19.62 -13.22
N ARG A 99 3.39 18.54 -12.83
CA ARG A 99 1.92 18.43 -12.85
C ARG A 99 1.23 19.14 -11.68
N GLY A 100 1.99 19.70 -10.74
CA GLY A 100 1.48 20.42 -9.57
C GLY A 100 0.75 19.54 -8.56
N VAL A 101 0.98 18.22 -8.59
CA VAL A 101 0.33 17.26 -7.67
C VAL A 101 1.26 16.76 -6.56
N TYR A 102 2.52 17.19 -6.58
CA TYR A 102 3.49 16.92 -5.53
C TYR A 102 4.26 18.20 -5.18
N ARG A 103 4.65 18.31 -3.91
CA ARG A 103 5.36 19.48 -3.39
C ARG A 103 6.80 19.53 -3.86
N THR A 104 7.33 20.74 -4.01
CA THR A 104 8.73 21.03 -4.39
C THR A 104 9.64 21.21 -3.19
N GLU A 105 9.08 21.59 -2.04
CA GLU A 105 9.82 21.81 -0.79
C GLU A 105 9.00 21.39 0.43
N TYR A 106 9.67 21.31 1.59
CA TYR A 106 9.03 21.12 2.90
C TYR A 106 8.82 22.50 3.54
N ALA A 107 7.57 22.86 3.85
CA ALA A 107 7.23 24.17 4.42
C ALA A 107 7.26 24.23 5.96
N THR A 108 7.28 23.06 6.63
CA THR A 108 7.21 22.94 8.09
C THR A 108 8.19 21.88 8.58
N GLU A 109 8.33 21.72 9.89
CA GLU A 109 9.32 20.82 10.49
C GLU A 109 8.72 19.49 10.97
N THR A 110 7.42 19.45 11.25
CA THR A 110 6.79 18.24 11.81
C THR A 110 6.04 17.43 10.76
N LEU A 111 6.08 16.10 10.93
CA LEU A 111 5.31 15.18 10.09
C LEU A 111 3.80 15.47 10.15
N ARG A 112 3.28 15.87 11.32
CA ARG A 112 1.86 16.21 11.46
C ARG A 112 1.48 17.38 10.58
N ASP A 113 2.32 18.41 10.54
CA ASP A 113 2.10 19.57 9.69
C ASP A 113 2.23 19.22 8.20
N HIS A 114 3.20 18.37 7.82
CA HIS A 114 3.31 17.87 6.44
C HIS A 114 2.05 17.14 5.98
N LEU A 115 1.42 16.40 6.89
CA LEU A 115 0.17 15.67 6.67
C LEU A 115 -1.09 16.51 6.93
N ARG A 116 -0.95 17.79 7.30
CA ARG A 116 -2.05 18.73 7.62
C ARG A 116 -2.96 18.23 8.75
N LEU A 117 -2.37 17.59 9.76
CA LEU A 117 -3.10 17.08 10.93
C LEU A 117 -3.16 18.14 12.04
N PRO A 118 -4.23 18.16 12.86
CA PRO A 118 -4.33 19.08 13.99
C PRO A 118 -3.26 18.81 15.07
N ALA A 119 -2.92 19.87 15.80
CA ALA A 119 -2.11 19.79 17.01
C ALA A 119 -2.78 18.88 18.06
N ILE A 120 -1.95 18.21 18.86
CA ILE A 120 -2.39 17.36 19.97
C ILE A 120 -2.68 18.24 21.19
#